data_AF-A0A1S2VD53-F1
#
_entry.id   AF-A0A1S2VD53-F1
#
_cell.length_a   1.000
_cell.length_b   1.000
_cell.length_c   1.000
_cell.angle_alpha   90.00
_cell.angle_beta   90.00
_cell.angle_gamma   90.00
#
_symmetry.space_group_name_H-M   'P 1'
#
loop_
_entity.id
_entity.type
_entity.pdbx_description
1 polymer ?
#
loop_
_entity_poly.entity_id
_entity_poly.type
_entity_poly.pdbx_seq_one_letter_code
_entity_poly.pdbx_strand_id
1 'polypeptide(L)'
;MEEMTVAEAIEKGYEYCYVDGDESVTELKHVDPDDIRSHGAVICQSEPVFYTMRPERIRELIEDCIRNDQSFHDPEDEMASAVDKMEDSVFEPLADAVNEAISCVCFYPSVGIKLIP
;
A
#
# COMPACT_ATOMS: atom_id res chain seq x y z
N MET A 1 -16.36 6.00 -13.28
CA MET A 1 -15.28 5.00 -13.38
C MET A 1 -15.23 4.61 -14.85
N GLU A 2 -14.07 4.71 -15.49
CA GLU A 2 -13.90 4.34 -16.90
C GLU A 2 -13.83 2.82 -17.02
N GLU A 3 -14.35 2.25 -18.11
CA GLU A 3 -14.37 0.81 -18.38
C GLU A 3 -13.61 0.51 -19.68
N MET A 4 -12.93 -0.63 -19.74
CA MET A 4 -12.10 -1.03 -20.88
C MET A 4 -12.05 -2.56 -21.01
N THR A 5 -12.08 -3.08 -22.23
CA THR A 5 -11.86 -4.52 -22.47
C THR A 5 -10.39 -4.89 -22.28
N VAL A 6 -10.11 -6.17 -22.00
CA VAL A 6 -8.72 -6.67 -21.91
C VAL A 6 -7.93 -6.39 -23.20
N ALA A 7 -8.57 -6.57 -24.36
CA ALA A 7 -7.94 -6.33 -25.66
C ALA A 7 -7.54 -4.86 -25.86
N GLU A 8 -8.44 -3.92 -25.54
CA GLU A 8 -8.14 -2.48 -25.61
C GLU A 8 -7.07 -2.07 -24.61
N ALA A 9 -7.06 -2.66 -23.41
CA ALA A 9 -6.05 -2.39 -22.40
C ALA A 9 -4.65 -2.79 -22.88
N ILE A 10 -4.52 -3.98 -23.48
CA ILE A 10 -3.27 -4.46 -24.07
C ILE A 10 -2.85 -3.57 -25.25
N GLU A 11 -3.79 -3.18 -26.12
CA GLU A 11 -3.50 -2.30 -27.26
C GLU A 11 -3.01 -0.91 -26.81
N LYS A 12 -3.53 -0.40 -25.69
CA LYS A 12 -3.08 0.86 -25.07
C LYS A 12 -1.78 0.73 -24.27
N GLY A 13 -1.21 -0.47 -24.17
CA GLY A 13 0.07 -0.73 -23.53
C GLY A 13 0.01 -0.91 -22.01
N TYR A 14 -1.16 -1.23 -21.45
CA TYR A 14 -1.24 -1.68 -20.06
C TYR A 14 -0.73 -3.12 -19.95
N GLU A 15 -0.11 -3.44 -18.81
CA GLU A 15 0.54 -4.74 -18.59
C GLU A 15 -0.09 -5.53 -17.44
N TYR A 16 -0.57 -4.86 -16.39
CA TYR A 16 -1.00 -5.48 -15.15
C TYR A 16 -2.40 -5.03 -14.74
N CYS A 17 -3.07 -5.89 -13.98
CA CYS A 17 -4.32 -5.56 -13.31
C CYS A 17 -4.41 -6.27 -11.96
N TYR A 18 -5.32 -5.79 -11.14
CA TYR A 18 -5.70 -6.38 -9.88
C TYR A 18 -7.12 -6.93 -10.00
N VAL A 19 -7.29 -8.23 -9.79
CA VAL A 19 -8.61 -8.89 -9.74
C VAL A 19 -9.11 -8.84 -8.31
N ASP A 20 -10.37 -8.44 -8.10
CA ASP A 20 -10.91 -8.32 -6.75
C ASP A 20 -10.92 -9.69 -6.05
N GLY A 21 -10.25 -9.77 -4.90
CA GLY A 21 -10.12 -11.03 -4.14
C GLY A 21 -8.84 -11.81 -4.41
N ASP A 22 -8.03 -11.40 -5.40
CA ASP A 22 -6.67 -11.92 -5.55
C ASP A 22 -5.73 -11.33 -4.50
N GLU A 23 -4.72 -12.12 -4.12
CA GLU A 23 -3.64 -11.71 -3.22
C GLU A 23 -2.54 -10.93 -3.97
N SER A 24 -2.48 -11.01 -5.30
CA SER A 24 -1.43 -10.43 -6.12
C SER A 24 -1.95 -9.77 -7.40
N VAL A 25 -1.15 -8.88 -7.98
CA VAL A 25 -1.41 -8.36 -9.34
C VAL A 25 -1.12 -9.44 -10.38
N THR A 26 -1.91 -9.43 -11.44
CA THR A 26 -1.84 -10.41 -12.54
C THR A 26 -1.57 -9.69 -13.85
N GLU A 27 -0.68 -10.25 -14.66
CA GLU A 27 -0.44 -9.74 -16.02
C GLU A 27 -1.71 -9.90 -16.87
N LEU A 28 -2.09 -8.84 -17.59
CA LEU A 28 -3.31 -8.82 -18.41
C LEU A 28 -3.39 -9.98 -19.40
N LYS A 29 -2.25 -10.45 -19.93
CA LYS A 29 -2.18 -11.58 -20.86
C LYS A 29 -2.53 -12.94 -20.23
N HIS A 30 -2.58 -13.00 -18.90
CA HIS A 30 -2.83 -14.22 -18.13
C HIS A 30 -4.17 -14.19 -17.39
N VAL A 31 -4.90 -13.08 -17.43
CA VAL A 31 -6.21 -12.97 -16.78
C VAL A 31 -7.27 -13.73 -17.57
N ASP A 32 -8.06 -14.51 -16.84
CA ASP A 32 -9.25 -15.18 -17.36
C ASP A 32 -10.42 -14.17 -17.44
N PRO A 33 -11.06 -13.99 -18.62
CA PRO A 33 -12.25 -13.17 -18.75
C PRO A 33 -13.41 -13.59 -17.83
N ASP A 34 -13.51 -14.87 -17.46
CA ASP A 34 -14.54 -15.35 -16.53
C ASP A 34 -14.28 -14.88 -15.08
N ASP A 35 -13.00 -14.68 -14.70
CA ASP A 35 -12.63 -14.10 -13.40
C ASP A 35 -12.99 -12.61 -13.35
N ILE A 36 -12.70 -11.86 -14.43
CA ILE A 36 -13.13 -10.46 -14.57
C ILE A 36 -14.66 -10.37 -14.45
N ARG A 37 -15.39 -11.30 -15.07
CA ARG A 37 -16.85 -11.30 -15.02
C ARG A 37 -17.40 -11.59 -13.62
N SER A 38 -16.74 -12.46 -12.87
CA SER A 38 -17.21 -12.95 -11.57
C SER A 38 -16.82 -12.03 -10.42
N HIS A 39 -15.61 -11.48 -10.46
CA HIS A 39 -15.01 -10.72 -9.36
C HIS A 39 -14.81 -9.24 -9.72
N GLY A 40 -14.58 -8.95 -10.99
CA GLY A 40 -14.14 -7.62 -11.44
C GLY A 40 -12.62 -7.50 -11.34
N ALA A 41 -12.07 -6.60 -12.15
CA ALA A 41 -10.65 -6.29 -12.11
C ALA A 41 -10.42 -4.82 -12.46
N VAL A 42 -9.32 -4.25 -11.98
CA VAL A 42 -8.92 -2.87 -12.25
C VAL A 42 -7.50 -2.84 -12.83
N ILE A 43 -7.29 -1.99 -13.84
CA ILE A 43 -5.97 -1.81 -14.45
C ILE A 43 -5.02 -1.16 -13.45
N CYS A 44 -3.77 -1.64 -13.43
CA CYS A 44 -2.69 -1.08 -12.64
C CYS A 44 -1.64 -0.39 -13.53
N GLN A 45 -0.87 0.52 -12.93
CA GLN A 45 0.34 1.06 -13.54
C GLN A 45 1.36 -0.07 -13.74
N SER A 46 2.29 0.07 -14.70
CA SER A 46 3.32 -0.95 -14.94
C SER A 46 4.52 -0.85 -14.00
N GLU A 47 4.78 0.34 -13.45
CA GLU A 47 5.88 0.56 -12.51
C GLU A 47 5.39 0.27 -11.07
N PRO A 48 6.02 -0.67 -10.35
CA PRO A 48 5.70 -0.92 -8.96
C PRO A 48 6.17 0.24 -8.07
N VAL A 49 5.40 0.50 -7.03
CA VAL A 49 5.76 1.43 -5.95
C VAL A 49 6.21 0.62 -4.74
N PHE A 50 7.42 0.88 -4.27
CA PHE A 50 7.96 0.25 -3.07
C PHE A 50 7.49 0.97 -1.83
N TYR A 51 7.17 0.20 -0.79
CA TYR A 51 6.83 0.78 0.49
C TYR A 51 8.05 1.45 1.11
N THR A 52 7.82 2.58 1.76
CA THR A 52 8.84 3.27 2.54
C THR A 52 8.23 3.76 3.85
N MET A 53 8.96 3.53 4.94
CA MET A 53 8.67 4.04 6.25
C MET A 53 9.56 5.25 6.50
N ARG A 54 8.93 6.39 6.83
CA ARG A 54 9.66 7.60 7.22
C ARG A 54 9.79 7.70 8.74
N PRO A 55 10.83 8.38 9.26
CA PRO A 55 11.00 8.57 10.70
C PRO A 55 9.77 9.17 11.39
N GLU A 56 9.12 10.16 10.77
CA GLU A 56 7.93 10.82 11.31
C GLU A 56 6.78 9.82 11.48
N ARG A 57 6.64 8.89 10.52
CA ARG A 57 5.59 7.88 10.58
C ARG A 57 5.80 6.89 11.71
N ILE A 58 7.05 6.57 12.04
CA ILE A 58 7.39 5.72 13.19
C ILE A 58 7.01 6.43 14.50
N ARG A 59 7.35 7.72 14.62
CA ARG A 59 6.97 8.54 15.76
C ARG A 59 5.45 8.54 15.95
N GLU A 60 4.68 8.80 14.89
CA GLU A 60 3.21 8.75 14.92
C GLU A 60 2.67 7.38 15.38
N LEU A 61 3.26 6.27 14.92
CA LEU A 61 2.83 4.93 15.32
C LEU A 61 3.09 4.66 16.81
N ILE A 62 4.20 5.15 17.35
CA ILE A 62 4.52 5.03 18.78
C ILE A 62 3.55 5.88 19.61
N GLU A 63 3.29 7.12 19.19
CA GLU A 63 2.29 7.98 19.85
C GLU A 63 0.90 7.36 19.85
N ASP A 64 0.45 6.83 18.70
CA ASP A 64 -0.83 6.17 18.56
C ASP A 64 -0.93 4.93 19.46
N CYS A 65 0.16 4.17 19.57
CA CYS A 65 0.26 3.04 20.48
C CYS A 65 0.14 3.49 21.95
N ILE A 66 0.85 4.53 22.37
CA ILE A 66 0.79 5.04 23.75
C ILE A 66 -0.62 5.55 24.11
N ARG A 67 -1.27 6.27 23.19
CA ARG A 67 -2.60 6.87 23.43
C ARG A 67 -3.71 5.83 23.47
N ASN A 68 -3.63 4.80 22.63
CA ASN A 68 -4.75 3.87 22.42
C ASN A 68 -4.56 2.50 23.09
N ASP A 69 -3.34 2.09 23.44
CA ASP A 69 -3.09 0.82 24.11
C ASP A 69 -3.28 0.95 25.63
N GLN A 70 -4.18 0.13 26.19
CA GLN A 70 -4.53 0.11 27.61
C GLN A 70 -3.34 -0.20 28.52
N SER A 71 -2.24 -0.73 27.97
CA SER A 71 -1.04 -1.13 28.71
C SER A 71 -0.21 0.05 29.20
N PHE A 72 -0.27 1.21 28.53
CA PHE A 72 0.57 2.36 28.89
C PHE A 72 -0.03 3.20 30.02
N HIS A 73 -1.36 3.20 30.18
CA HIS A 73 -2.10 4.02 31.13
C HIS A 73 -1.49 5.45 31.23
N ASP A 74 -1.63 6.23 30.16
CA ASP A 74 -1.16 7.63 30.07
C ASP A 74 -2.34 8.61 30.12
N PRO A 75 -2.97 8.84 31.29
CA PRO A 75 -4.22 9.58 31.38
C PRO A 75 -4.05 11.09 31.12
N GLU A 76 -2.82 11.59 31.17
CA GLU A 76 -2.47 13.00 30.97
C GLU A 76 -1.69 13.22 29.66
N ASP A 77 -1.59 12.20 28.79
CA ASP A 77 -0.81 12.21 27.54
C ASP A 77 0.66 12.65 27.72
N GLU A 78 1.25 12.45 28.90
CA GLU A 78 2.61 12.87 29.21
C GLU A 78 3.64 12.07 28.41
N MET A 79 3.43 10.76 28.28
CA MET A 79 4.32 9.87 27.53
C MET A 79 4.21 10.15 26.03
N ALA A 80 2.98 10.27 25.51
CA ALA A 80 2.77 10.60 24.11
C ALA A 80 3.38 11.98 23.76
N SER A 81 3.21 12.97 24.64
CA SER A 81 3.78 14.31 24.48
C SER A 81 5.32 14.32 24.56
N ALA A 82 5.92 13.41 25.31
CA ALA A 82 7.38 13.28 25.37
C ALA A 82 7.94 12.74 24.04
N VAL A 83 7.25 11.78 23.44
CA VAL A 83 7.62 11.18 22.13
C VAL A 83 7.45 12.20 20.99
N ASP A 84 6.36 12.97 20.98
CA ASP A 84 6.12 14.00 19.95
C ASP A 84 7.21 15.08 19.91
N LYS A 85 7.85 15.36 21.06
CA LYS A 85 8.93 16.35 21.18
C LYS A 85 10.30 15.83 20.76
N MET A 86 10.44 14.54 20.47
CA MET A 86 11.71 13.96 20.03
C MET A 86 12.00 14.34 18.58
N GLU A 87 13.27 14.62 18.26
CA GLU A 87 13.68 14.89 16.88
C GLU A 87 13.56 13.64 16.01
N ASP A 88 13.21 13.84 14.73
CA ASP A 88 13.06 12.74 13.76
C ASP A 88 14.34 11.91 13.57
N SER A 89 15.51 12.53 13.80
CA SER A 89 16.83 11.89 13.77
C SER A 89 16.96 10.71 14.74
N VAL A 90 16.16 10.68 15.81
CA VAL A 90 16.13 9.55 16.76
C VAL A 90 15.46 8.32 16.15
N PHE A 91 14.53 8.52 15.21
CA PHE A 91 13.76 7.44 14.58
C PHE A 91 14.35 6.96 13.26
N GLU A 92 15.31 7.70 12.68
CA GLU A 92 16.02 7.32 11.45
C GLU A 92 16.58 5.88 11.46
N PRO A 93 17.30 5.41 12.51
CA PRO A 93 17.85 4.06 12.49
C PRO A 93 16.78 2.97 12.43
N LEU A 94 15.61 3.22 13.03
CA LEU A 94 14.48 2.28 12.99
C LEU A 94 13.77 2.34 11.62
N ALA A 95 13.66 3.53 11.02
CA ALA A 95 13.14 3.69 9.66
C ALA A 95 14.00 2.90 8.66
N ASP A 96 15.32 3.03 8.76
CA ASP A 96 16.26 2.31 7.90
C ASP A 96 16.13 0.79 8.06
N ALA A 97 16.07 0.29 9.30
CA ALA A 97 15.91 -1.14 9.57
C ALA A 97 14.58 -1.70 9.03
N VAL A 98 13.47 -0.95 9.19
CA VAL A 98 12.18 -1.33 8.62
C VAL A 98 12.23 -1.32 7.10
N ASN A 99 12.81 -0.28 6.49
CA ASN A 99 12.95 -0.15 5.04
C ASN A 99 13.80 -1.26 4.42
N GLU A 100 14.87 -1.69 5.10
CA GLU A 100 15.66 -2.84 4.68
C GLU A 100 14.81 -4.12 4.67
N ALA A 101 14.02 -4.35 5.74
CA ALA A 101 13.16 -5.53 5.87
C ALA A 101 12.03 -5.58 4.84
N ILE A 102 11.47 -4.42 4.45
CA ILE A 102 10.37 -4.32 3.47
C ILE A 102 10.85 -3.98 2.05
N SER A 103 12.15 -3.95 1.80
CA SER A 103 12.75 -3.47 0.54
C SER A 103 12.27 -4.20 -0.71
N CYS A 104 11.82 -5.46 -0.58
CA CYS A 104 11.27 -6.26 -1.68
C CYS A 104 9.74 -6.21 -1.77
N VAL A 105 9.07 -5.48 -0.88
CA VAL A 105 7.61 -5.37 -0.86
C VAL A 105 7.19 -4.16 -1.70
N CYS A 106 6.32 -4.39 -2.66
CA CYS A 106 5.79 -3.34 -3.53
C CYS A 106 4.30 -3.55 -3.80
N PHE A 107 3.68 -2.52 -4.38
CA PHE A 107 2.32 -2.59 -4.91
C PHE A 107 2.26 -1.89 -6.27
N TYR A 108 1.27 -2.23 -7.07
CA TYR A 108 1.04 -1.61 -8.37
C TYR A 108 -0.18 -0.70 -8.28
N PRO A 109 -0.02 0.64 -8.32
CA PRO A 109 -1.13 1.56 -8.17
C PRO A 109 -2.22 1.35 -9.22
N SER A 110 -3.48 1.40 -8.80
CA SER A 110 -4.61 1.35 -9.75
C SER A 110 -4.67 2.63 -10.58
N VAL A 111 -5.01 2.48 -11.86
CA VAL A 111 -5.31 3.59 -12.79
C VAL A 111 -6.78 4.03 -12.67
N GLY A 112 -7.62 3.32 -11.90
CA GLY A 112 -9.05 3.63 -11.74
C GLY A 112 -9.92 3.27 -12.94
N ILE A 113 -9.40 2.44 -13.85
CA ILE A 113 -10.11 1.88 -15.01
C ILE A 113 -10.50 0.45 -14.67
N LYS A 114 -11.78 0.12 -14.82
CA LYS A 114 -12.30 -1.23 -14.60
C LYS A 114 -12.20 -2.05 -15.89
N LEU A 115 -11.73 -3.29 -15.77
CA LEU A 115 -11.75 -4.24 -16.86
C LEU A 115 -13.13 -4.86 -17.01
N ILE A 116 -13.53 -5.03 -18.27
CA ILE A 116 -14.67 -5.85 -18.68
C ILE A 116 -14.19 -6.98 -19.59
N PRO A 117 -14.91 -8.12 -19.64
CA PRO A 117 -14.55 -9.26 -20.48
C PRO A 117 -14.46 -8.91 -21.97
#